data_AF-A0A653QZV4-F1
#
_entry.id   AF-A0A653QZV4-F1
#
_cell.length_a   1.000
_cell.length_b   1.000
_cell.length_c   1.000
_cell.angle_alpha   90.00
_cell.angle_beta   90.00
_cell.angle_gamma   90.00
#
_symmetry.space_group_name_H-M   'P 1'
#
loop_
_entity.id
_entity.type
_entity.pdbx_description
1 polymer ?
#
loop_
_entity_poly.entity_id
_entity_poly.type
_entity_poly.pdbx_seq_one_letter_code
_entity_poly.pdbx_strand_id
1 'polypeptide(L)'
;MTTITTWNKRLKKVYAEVKEIEPLLTAAIKQYESMYSHGVKKIMQANLKEIMVGVPKEEAVELLGPKLLDVFEWNGVLPVEKYSKFNALIWSKRIQRELDQQDEVIRYYRNRLWRIHSLLEKLGEAYKKNYEKKKVRKVFELMHQVTYLIFMRPYRTTDIAYLIEMCFFTMSKNDFLSLLTIDHSKERAEEVKSYIDSIPTKVDFNTFCHFVHDWVLEDENSAVFFSILSHINVEAAVQRYDKYKLEQAKQKS
;
A
#
# COMPACT_ATOMS: atom_id res chain seq x y z
N MET A 1 -26.10 -22.14 31.51
CA MET A 1 -26.03 -22.91 30.24
C MET A 1 -26.62 -22.08 29.12
N THR A 2 -25.85 -21.75 28.07
CA THR A 2 -26.39 -21.07 26.88
C THR A 2 -27.17 -22.08 26.04
N THR A 3 -28.47 -21.88 25.87
CA THR A 3 -29.37 -22.82 25.17
C THR A 3 -29.08 -22.91 23.66
N ILE A 4 -29.35 -24.07 23.03
CA ILE A 4 -29.23 -24.30 21.58
C ILE A 4 -29.95 -23.22 20.75
N THR A 5 -31.10 -22.74 21.22
CA THR A 5 -31.85 -21.62 20.63
C THR A 5 -31.03 -20.34 20.54
N THR A 6 -30.22 -20.04 21.55
CA THR A 6 -29.33 -18.88 21.58
C THR A 6 -28.20 -19.01 20.58
N TRP A 7 -27.61 -20.20 20.45
CA TRP A 7 -26.58 -20.48 19.45
C TRP A 7 -27.12 -20.38 18.02
N ASN A 8 -28.33 -20.86 17.78
CA ASN A 8 -29.00 -20.72 16.48
C ASN A 8 -29.28 -19.27 16.10
N LYS A 9 -29.67 -18.42 17.05
CA LYS A 9 -29.82 -16.97 16.82
C LYS A 9 -28.47 -16.33 16.47
N ARG A 10 -27.39 -16.71 17.18
CA ARG A 10 -26.02 -16.24 16.90
C ARG A 10 -25.55 -16.64 15.50
N LEU A 11 -25.74 -17.91 15.11
CA LEU A 11 -25.36 -18.39 13.78
C LEU A 11 -26.10 -17.63 12.67
N LYS A 12 -27.40 -17.37 12.82
CA LYS A 12 -28.17 -16.54 11.86
C LYS A 12 -27.61 -15.13 11.73
N LYS A 13 -27.27 -14.50 12.87
CA LYS A 13 -26.66 -13.15 12.87
C LYS A 13 -25.32 -13.16 12.13
N VAL A 14 -24.48 -14.16 12.38
CA VAL A 14 -23.19 -14.31 11.70
C VAL A 14 -23.36 -14.45 10.19
N TYR A 15 -24.30 -15.28 9.74
CA TYR A 15 -24.61 -15.40 8.31
C TYR A 15 -25.01 -14.06 7.68
N ALA A 16 -25.88 -13.30 8.35
CA ALA A 16 -26.30 -11.99 7.87
C ALA A 16 -25.12 -11.01 7.79
N GLU A 17 -24.25 -11.02 8.80
CA GLU A 17 -23.08 -10.14 8.85
C GLU A 17 -22.04 -10.49 7.77
N VAL A 18 -21.77 -11.78 7.51
CA VAL A 18 -20.88 -12.19 6.41
C VAL A 18 -21.45 -11.74 5.06
N LYS A 19 -22.76 -11.89 4.85
CA LYS A 19 -23.44 -11.47 3.62
C LYS A 19 -23.41 -9.95 3.41
N GLU A 20 -23.36 -9.17 4.49
CA GLU A 20 -23.17 -7.71 4.45
C GLU A 20 -21.71 -7.35 4.11
N ILE A 21 -20.73 -8.00 4.76
CA ILE A 21 -19.31 -7.67 4.63
C ILE A 21 -18.75 -8.06 3.26
N GLU A 22 -19.09 -9.22 2.73
CA GLU A 22 -18.54 -9.76 1.49
C GLU A 22 -18.57 -8.78 0.30
N PRO A 23 -19.72 -8.19 -0.09
CA PRO A 23 -19.75 -7.25 -1.20
C PRO A 23 -18.97 -5.96 -0.92
N LEU A 24 -18.96 -5.49 0.32
CA LEU A 24 -18.24 -4.28 0.72
C LEU A 24 -16.72 -4.47 0.65
N LEU A 25 -16.22 -5.60 1.16
CA LEU A 25 -14.81 -5.96 1.06
C LEU A 25 -14.40 -6.15 -0.41
N THR A 26 -15.22 -6.85 -1.20
CA THR A 26 -14.94 -7.08 -2.62
C THR A 26 -14.88 -5.74 -3.39
N ALA A 27 -15.81 -4.83 -3.13
CA ALA A 27 -15.81 -3.50 -3.73
C ALA A 27 -14.56 -2.70 -3.30
N ALA A 28 -14.19 -2.74 -2.03
CA ALA A 28 -13.01 -2.06 -1.53
C ALA A 28 -11.72 -2.59 -2.19
N ILE A 29 -11.60 -3.90 -2.39
CA ILE A 29 -10.48 -4.53 -3.10
C ILE A 29 -10.46 -4.11 -4.58
N LYS A 30 -11.59 -4.12 -5.28
CA LYS A 30 -11.66 -3.67 -6.68
C LYS A 30 -11.28 -2.20 -6.84
N GLN A 31 -11.70 -1.37 -5.89
CA GLN A 31 -11.32 0.04 -5.87
C GLN A 31 -9.81 0.19 -5.68
N TYR A 32 -9.21 -0.58 -4.76
CA TYR A 32 -7.74 -0.63 -4.60
C TYR A 32 -7.05 -0.99 -5.92
N GLU A 33 -7.50 -2.06 -6.59
CA GLU A 33 -6.92 -2.52 -7.86
C GLU A 33 -7.04 -1.47 -8.96
N SER A 34 -8.18 -0.77 -9.03
CA SER A 34 -8.39 0.32 -10.00
C SER A 34 -7.46 1.50 -9.73
N MET A 35 -7.32 1.92 -8.47
CA MET A 35 -6.41 2.99 -8.06
C MET A 35 -4.95 2.61 -8.34
N TYR A 36 -4.57 1.37 -8.03
CA TYR A 36 -3.24 0.84 -8.30
C TYR A 36 -2.93 0.84 -9.80
N SER A 37 -3.82 0.30 -10.62
CA SER A 37 -3.66 0.25 -12.08
C SER A 37 -3.57 1.64 -12.70
N HIS A 38 -4.45 2.56 -12.29
CA HIS A 38 -4.40 3.95 -12.71
C HIS A 38 -3.07 4.61 -12.32
N GLY A 39 -2.63 4.36 -11.08
CA GLY A 39 -1.41 4.91 -10.54
C GLY A 39 -0.17 4.43 -11.29
N VAL A 40 -0.02 3.12 -11.48
CA VAL A 40 1.06 2.52 -12.28
C VAL A 40 1.09 3.15 -13.68
N LYS A 41 -0.07 3.30 -14.32
CA LYS A 41 -0.16 3.97 -15.62
C LYS A 41 0.38 5.41 -15.56
N LYS A 42 0.06 6.18 -14.51
CA LYS A 42 0.56 7.56 -14.34
C LYS A 42 2.07 7.62 -14.11
N ILE A 43 2.61 6.70 -13.32
CA ILE A 43 4.06 6.58 -13.10
C ILE A 43 4.76 6.24 -14.42
N MET A 44 4.28 5.22 -15.13
CA MET A 44 4.84 4.83 -16.43
C MET A 44 4.72 5.94 -17.49
N GLN A 45 3.60 6.70 -17.50
CA GLN A 45 3.44 7.87 -18.37
C GLN A 45 4.48 8.95 -18.08
N ALA A 46 4.71 9.25 -16.79
CA ALA A 46 5.72 10.21 -16.38
C ALA A 46 7.12 9.74 -16.81
N ASN A 47 7.42 8.46 -16.60
CA ASN A 47 8.70 7.85 -16.98
C ASN A 47 8.95 7.87 -18.49
N LEU A 48 7.96 7.43 -19.27
CA LEU A 48 8.06 7.41 -20.72
C LEU A 48 8.28 8.81 -21.28
N LYS A 49 7.58 9.82 -20.73
CA LYS A 49 7.74 11.20 -21.19
C LYS A 49 9.17 11.71 -21.03
N GLU A 50 9.84 11.40 -19.91
CA GLU A 50 11.24 11.77 -19.68
C GLU A 50 12.19 11.08 -20.66
N ILE A 51 11.98 9.78 -20.93
CA ILE A 51 12.78 9.03 -21.91
C ILE A 51 12.61 9.61 -23.33
N MET A 52 11.41 10.08 -23.65
CA MET A 52 11.05 10.58 -24.98
C MET A 52 11.29 12.08 -25.17
N VAL A 53 11.88 12.79 -24.19
CA VAL A 53 12.21 14.21 -24.34
C VAL A 53 13.16 14.40 -25.53
N GLY A 54 12.73 15.20 -26.51
CA GLY A 54 13.51 15.49 -27.72
C GLY A 54 13.40 14.42 -28.82
N VAL A 55 12.64 13.35 -28.62
CA VAL A 55 12.39 12.33 -29.65
C VAL A 55 11.19 12.75 -30.53
N PRO A 56 11.34 12.83 -31.86
CA PRO A 56 10.23 13.07 -32.78
C PRO A 56 9.14 12.01 -32.67
N LYS A 57 7.88 12.39 -32.94
CA LYS A 57 6.73 11.50 -32.83
C LYS A 57 6.85 10.26 -33.71
N GLU A 58 7.39 10.44 -34.90
CA GLU A 58 7.52 9.39 -35.92
C GLU A 58 8.51 8.32 -35.44
N GLU A 59 9.64 8.74 -34.87
CA GLU A 59 10.67 7.86 -34.30
C GLU A 59 10.17 7.15 -33.03
N ALA A 60 9.37 7.85 -32.22
CA ALA A 60 8.71 7.27 -31.06
C ALA A 60 7.72 6.14 -31.41
N VAL A 61 6.96 6.32 -32.50
CA VAL A 61 6.01 5.32 -33.00
C VAL A 61 6.74 4.07 -33.48
N GLU A 62 7.89 4.22 -34.13
CA GLU A 62 8.75 3.10 -34.54
C GLU A 62 9.38 2.38 -33.33
N LEU A 63 9.87 3.11 -32.33
CA LEU A 63 10.54 2.56 -31.15
C LEU A 63 9.59 1.82 -30.20
N LEU A 64 8.41 2.39 -29.94
CA LEU A 64 7.48 1.88 -28.93
C LEU A 64 6.40 0.98 -29.54
N GLY A 65 6.18 1.09 -30.84
CA GLY A 65 5.11 0.40 -31.56
C GLY A 65 3.72 0.96 -31.27
N PRO A 66 2.75 0.73 -32.18
CA PRO A 66 1.43 1.36 -32.12
C PRO A 66 0.60 0.99 -30.88
N LYS A 67 0.81 -0.19 -30.29
CA LYS A 67 0.08 -0.65 -29.10
C LYS A 67 0.41 0.15 -27.83
N LEU A 68 1.62 0.69 -27.71
CA LEU A 68 2.03 1.51 -26.58
C LEU A 68 1.40 2.91 -26.65
N LEU A 69 1.12 3.40 -27.87
CA LEU A 69 0.41 4.67 -28.11
C LEU A 69 -1.08 4.59 -27.78
N ASP A 70 -1.70 3.41 -27.94
CA ASP A 70 -3.09 3.17 -27.50
C ASP A 70 -3.22 3.16 -25.97
N VAL A 71 -2.15 2.73 -25.28
CA VAL A 71 -2.10 2.72 -23.80
C VAL A 71 -1.78 4.12 -23.27
N PHE A 72 -0.86 4.83 -23.90
CA PHE A 72 -0.41 6.15 -23.48
C PHE A 72 -0.91 7.23 -24.43
N GLU A 73 -1.99 7.93 -24.05
CA GLU A 73 -2.53 9.07 -24.81
C GLU A 73 -1.41 10.02 -25.25
N TRP A 74 -0.99 9.94 -26.51
CA TRP A 74 0.18 10.64 -27.02
C TRP A 74 0.07 12.18 -26.89
N ASN A 75 -1.16 12.70 -26.97
CA ASN A 75 -1.46 14.12 -26.73
C ASN A 75 -1.31 14.52 -25.25
N GLY A 76 -1.31 13.57 -24.31
CA GLY A 76 -0.92 13.77 -22.91
C GLY A 76 0.59 13.66 -22.67
N VAL A 77 1.33 13.11 -23.65
CA VAL A 77 2.80 12.94 -23.62
C VAL A 77 3.53 14.17 -24.18
N LEU A 78 2.96 14.94 -25.13
CA LEU A 78 3.55 16.17 -25.71
C LEU A 78 3.35 17.45 -24.83
N PRO A 79 4.02 18.60 -25.13
CA PRO A 79 4.74 19.38 -24.13
C PRO A 79 3.84 20.29 -23.31
N VAL A 80 3.81 20.04 -22.01
CA VAL A 80 3.51 21.08 -21.01
C VAL A 80 4.81 21.26 -20.27
N GLU A 81 5.52 22.34 -20.59
CA GLU A 81 6.85 22.74 -20.08
C GLU A 81 6.96 22.86 -18.54
N LYS A 82 5.91 22.50 -17.78
CA LYS A 82 5.78 22.79 -16.34
C LYS A 82 5.81 21.59 -15.41
N TYR A 83 5.96 20.36 -15.91
CA TYR A 83 5.97 19.19 -15.04
C TYR A 83 7.39 18.66 -14.87
N SER A 84 7.88 18.72 -13.62
CA SER A 84 9.23 18.36 -13.18
C SER A 84 9.64 16.94 -13.56
N LYS A 85 10.92 16.72 -13.93
CA LYS A 85 11.53 15.39 -14.10
C LYS A 85 11.16 14.38 -12.98
N PHE A 86 10.83 14.87 -11.78
CA PHE A 86 10.45 14.06 -10.61
C PHE A 86 8.97 13.64 -10.52
N ASN A 87 8.16 13.87 -11.56
CA ASN A 87 6.72 13.55 -11.51
C ASN A 87 6.46 12.09 -11.15
N ALA A 88 7.29 11.16 -11.62
CA ALA A 88 7.13 9.74 -11.31
C ALA A 88 7.23 9.47 -9.81
N LEU A 89 8.17 10.11 -9.11
CA LEU A 89 8.34 10.03 -7.66
C LEU A 89 7.15 10.67 -6.93
N ILE A 90 6.69 11.83 -7.41
CA ILE A 90 5.51 12.52 -6.85
C ILE A 90 4.25 11.67 -7.01
N TRP A 91 4.03 11.10 -8.19
CA TRP A 91 2.91 10.20 -8.45
C TRP A 91 3.01 8.95 -7.57
N SER A 92 4.19 8.34 -7.47
CA SER A 92 4.41 7.17 -6.60
C SER A 92 4.01 7.46 -5.15
N LYS A 93 4.46 8.59 -4.59
CA LYS A 93 4.08 9.03 -3.25
C LYS A 93 2.58 9.31 -3.12
N ARG A 94 1.96 9.94 -4.12
CA ARG A 94 0.52 10.21 -4.12
C ARG A 94 -0.31 8.92 -4.14
N ILE A 95 0.01 8.02 -5.06
CA ILE A 95 -0.70 6.76 -5.24
C ILE A 95 -0.56 5.92 -3.99
N GLN A 96 0.64 5.81 -3.42
CA GLN A 96 0.82 5.02 -2.19
C GLN A 96 -0.06 5.54 -1.05
N ARG A 97 -0.19 6.86 -0.85
CA ARG A 97 -1.10 7.42 0.16
C ARG A 97 -2.55 7.02 -0.06
N GLU A 98 -2.99 7.09 -1.31
CA GLU A 98 -4.34 6.69 -1.70
C GLU A 98 -4.56 5.18 -1.47
N LEU A 99 -3.55 4.35 -1.75
CA LEU A 99 -3.58 2.90 -1.48
C LEU A 99 -3.57 2.58 0.02
N ASP A 100 -2.80 3.31 0.83
CA ASP A 100 -2.71 3.12 2.29
C ASP A 100 -4.07 3.39 2.95
N GLN A 101 -4.76 4.46 2.52
CA GLN A 101 -6.12 4.77 2.95
C GLN A 101 -7.10 3.65 2.58
N GLN A 102 -6.98 3.10 1.37
CA GLN A 102 -7.84 2.02 0.94
C GLN A 102 -7.52 0.70 1.68
N ASP A 103 -6.26 0.45 2.01
CA ASP A 103 -5.83 -0.68 2.84
C ASP A 103 -6.38 -0.59 4.27
N GLU A 104 -6.59 0.61 4.82
CA GLU A 104 -7.32 0.81 6.09
C GLU A 104 -8.77 0.33 6.01
N VAL A 105 -9.47 0.66 4.92
CA VAL A 105 -10.86 0.21 4.68
C VAL A 105 -10.91 -1.31 4.55
N ILE A 106 -10.00 -1.91 3.77
CA ILE A 106 -9.90 -3.36 3.62
C ILE A 106 -9.60 -4.04 4.97
N ARG A 107 -8.67 -3.48 5.75
CA ARG A 107 -8.29 -3.96 7.08
C ARG A 107 -9.46 -3.88 8.06
N TYR A 108 -10.28 -2.84 8.01
CA TYR A 108 -11.50 -2.73 8.82
C TYR A 108 -12.43 -3.93 8.59
N TYR A 109 -12.73 -4.28 7.33
CA TYR A 109 -13.58 -5.44 7.02
C TYR A 109 -12.93 -6.78 7.39
N ARG A 110 -11.62 -6.95 7.14
CA ARG A 110 -10.89 -8.16 7.56
C ARG A 110 -10.90 -8.35 9.07
N ASN A 111 -10.78 -7.28 9.86
CA ASN A 111 -10.87 -7.36 11.32
C ASN A 111 -12.26 -7.81 11.79
N ARG A 112 -13.33 -7.36 11.12
CA ARG A 112 -14.68 -7.88 11.38
C ARG A 112 -14.77 -9.37 11.06
N LEU A 113 -14.24 -9.81 9.93
CA LEU A 113 -14.20 -11.23 9.53
C LEU A 113 -13.39 -12.10 10.51
N TRP A 114 -12.27 -11.62 11.05
CA TRP A 114 -11.51 -12.32 12.08
C TRP A 114 -12.32 -12.56 13.37
N ARG A 115 -13.11 -11.55 13.80
CA ARG A 115 -14.02 -11.69 14.94
C ARG A 115 -15.11 -12.73 14.65
N ILE A 116 -15.64 -12.73 13.43
CA ILE A 116 -16.61 -13.73 12.96
C ILE A 116 -15.99 -15.13 12.97
N HIS A 117 -14.77 -15.30 12.45
CA HIS A 117 -14.05 -16.56 12.42
C HIS A 117 -13.93 -17.16 13.84
N SER A 118 -13.48 -16.35 14.79
CA SER A 118 -13.36 -16.73 16.21
C SER A 118 -14.71 -17.13 16.84
N LEU A 119 -15.81 -16.50 16.40
CA LEU A 119 -17.16 -16.84 16.85
C LEU A 119 -17.67 -18.15 16.21
N LEU A 120 -17.31 -18.41 14.96
CA LEU A 120 -17.65 -19.65 14.26
C LEU A 120 -16.97 -20.87 14.89
N GLU A 121 -15.72 -20.75 15.33
CA GLU A 121 -15.03 -21.80 16.09
C GLU A 121 -15.82 -22.19 17.36
N LYS A 122 -16.21 -21.19 18.16
CA LYS A 122 -17.02 -21.39 19.39
C LYS A 122 -18.39 -22.00 19.08
N LEU A 123 -19.04 -21.57 18.00
CA LEU A 123 -20.32 -22.14 17.55
C LEU A 123 -20.15 -23.60 17.10
N GLY A 124 -19.09 -23.90 16.35
CA GLY A 124 -18.78 -25.24 15.89
C GLY A 124 -18.58 -26.22 17.05
N GLU A 125 -17.82 -25.82 18.07
CA GLU A 125 -17.64 -26.60 19.30
C GLU A 125 -18.96 -26.82 20.04
N ALA A 126 -19.78 -25.76 20.19
CA ALA A 126 -21.06 -25.86 20.86
C ALA A 126 -22.01 -26.85 20.13
N TYR A 127 -22.07 -26.80 18.81
CA TYR A 127 -22.90 -27.74 18.03
C TYR A 127 -22.36 -29.17 18.05
N LYS A 128 -21.03 -29.37 18.06
CA LYS A 128 -20.40 -30.69 18.24
C LYS A 128 -20.81 -31.32 19.57
N LYS A 129 -20.73 -30.56 20.68
CA LYS A 129 -21.10 -31.02 22.02
C LYS A 129 -22.58 -31.39 22.15
N ASN A 130 -23.45 -30.80 21.33
CA ASN A 130 -24.88 -31.08 21.29
C ASN A 130 -25.28 -32.07 20.16
N TYR A 131 -24.31 -32.75 19.53
CA TYR A 131 -24.56 -33.74 18.45
C TYR A 131 -25.29 -33.18 17.21
N GLU A 132 -25.23 -31.87 16.97
CA GLU A 132 -25.91 -31.16 15.88
C GLU A 132 -25.13 -31.23 14.54
N LYS A 133 -24.94 -32.43 13.99
CA LYS A 133 -24.07 -32.69 12.81
C LYS A 133 -24.32 -31.76 11.61
N LYS A 134 -25.58 -31.48 11.27
CA LYS A 134 -25.95 -30.58 10.16
C LYS A 134 -25.50 -29.14 10.41
N LYS A 135 -25.55 -28.68 11.66
CA LYS A 135 -25.12 -27.32 12.03
C LYS A 135 -23.60 -27.20 12.03
N VAL A 136 -22.90 -28.24 12.49
CA VAL A 136 -21.44 -28.32 12.41
C VAL A 136 -20.98 -28.16 10.96
N ARG A 137 -21.57 -28.90 10.02
CA ARG A 137 -21.25 -28.77 8.59
C ARG A 137 -21.45 -27.34 8.06
N LYS A 138 -22.57 -26.71 8.39
CA LYS A 138 -22.86 -25.32 7.99
C LYS A 138 -21.84 -24.32 8.56
N VAL A 139 -21.42 -24.51 9.81
CA VAL A 139 -20.38 -23.68 10.44
C VAL A 139 -19.06 -23.84 9.70
N PHE A 140 -18.65 -25.06 9.33
CA PHE A 140 -17.43 -25.30 8.57
C PHE A 140 -17.46 -24.66 7.18
N GLU A 141 -18.58 -24.79 6.45
CA GLU A 141 -18.77 -24.15 5.14
C GLU A 141 -18.64 -22.62 5.25
N LEU A 142 -19.29 -22.02 6.25
CA LEU A 142 -19.21 -20.58 6.48
C LEU A 142 -17.81 -20.13 6.94
N MET A 143 -17.13 -20.95 7.76
CA MET A 143 -15.77 -20.67 8.19
C MET A 143 -14.82 -20.66 6.99
N HIS A 144 -14.93 -21.63 6.08
CA HIS A 144 -14.15 -21.65 4.85
C HIS A 144 -14.34 -20.38 3.99
N GLN A 145 -15.60 -19.94 3.81
CA GLN A 145 -15.91 -18.68 3.12
C GLN A 145 -15.26 -17.47 3.83
N VAL A 146 -15.38 -17.38 5.15
CA VAL A 146 -14.80 -16.29 5.95
C VAL A 146 -13.26 -16.29 5.84
N THR A 147 -12.63 -17.47 5.93
CA THR A 147 -11.18 -17.64 5.75
C THR A 147 -10.75 -17.15 4.37
N TYR A 148 -11.47 -17.54 3.31
CA TYR A 148 -11.20 -17.05 1.95
C TYR A 148 -11.26 -15.52 1.87
N LEU A 149 -12.30 -14.89 2.41
CA LEU A 149 -12.46 -13.43 2.42
C LEU A 149 -11.34 -12.72 3.22
N ILE A 150 -10.91 -13.28 4.35
CA ILE A 150 -9.80 -12.75 5.14
C ILE A 150 -8.51 -12.69 4.30
N PHE A 151 -8.24 -13.74 3.54
CA PHE A 151 -6.98 -13.89 2.79
C PHE A 151 -7.04 -13.39 1.35
N MET A 152 -8.21 -12.98 0.85
CA MET A 152 -8.36 -12.38 -0.47
C MET A 152 -7.44 -11.16 -0.60
N ARG A 153 -6.49 -11.19 -1.53
CA ARG A 153 -5.53 -10.10 -1.77
C ARG A 153 -5.93 -9.29 -3.00
N PRO A 154 -5.74 -7.96 -2.98
CA PRO A 154 -5.81 -7.16 -4.20
C PRO A 154 -4.73 -7.61 -5.18
N TYR A 155 -5.09 -7.65 -6.46
CA TYR A 155 -4.14 -7.87 -7.54
C TYR A 155 -3.26 -6.63 -7.76
N ARG A 156 -1.95 -6.85 -7.94
CA ARG A 156 -0.97 -5.81 -8.28
C ARG A 156 -0.15 -6.30 -9.46
N THR A 157 -0.10 -5.52 -10.52
CA THR A 157 0.62 -5.88 -11.75
C THR A 157 2.14 -5.75 -11.62
N THR A 158 2.69 -4.89 -10.74
CA THR A 158 4.11 -4.53 -10.90
C THR A 158 5.00 -4.03 -9.75
N ASP A 159 4.63 -3.78 -8.50
CA ASP A 159 5.51 -3.07 -7.54
C ASP A 159 5.97 -1.64 -7.96
N ILE A 160 5.57 -0.67 -7.14
CA ILE A 160 5.90 0.74 -7.34
C ILE A 160 7.38 1.00 -7.09
N ALA A 161 8.02 0.27 -6.17
CA ALA A 161 9.44 0.45 -5.87
C ALA A 161 10.33 0.16 -7.09
N TYR A 162 10.01 -0.90 -7.83
CA TYR A 162 10.69 -1.25 -9.08
C TYR A 162 10.51 -0.17 -10.17
N LEU A 163 9.30 0.39 -10.28
CA LEU A 163 9.04 1.49 -11.23
C LEU A 163 9.82 2.76 -10.87
N ILE A 164 10.02 3.01 -9.58
CA ILE A 164 10.88 4.10 -9.10
C ILE A 164 12.33 3.82 -9.51
N GLU A 165 12.87 2.65 -9.15
CA GLU A 165 14.26 2.26 -9.43
C GLU A 165 14.61 2.38 -10.92
N MET A 166 13.79 1.77 -11.78
CA MET A 166 14.02 1.73 -13.22
C MET A 166 14.05 3.11 -13.89
N CYS A 167 13.47 4.12 -13.25
CA CYS A 167 13.35 5.46 -13.81
C CYS A 167 13.95 6.52 -12.89
N PHE A 168 14.73 6.09 -11.89
CA PHE A 168 15.40 6.99 -11.00
C PHE A 168 16.62 7.57 -11.72
N PHE A 169 16.63 8.87 -11.90
CA PHE A 169 17.78 9.62 -12.38
C PHE A 169 18.36 10.44 -11.23
N THR A 170 19.68 10.60 -11.26
CA THR A 170 20.39 11.38 -10.24
C THR A 170 19.82 12.80 -10.16
N MET A 171 19.58 13.27 -8.93
CA MET A 171 18.95 14.57 -8.68
C MET A 171 19.79 15.47 -7.78
N SER A 172 19.50 16.78 -7.76
CA SER A 172 20.20 17.66 -6.83
C SER A 172 19.74 17.40 -5.38
N LYS A 173 20.60 17.69 -4.41
CA LYS A 173 20.24 17.65 -2.98
C LYS A 173 18.94 18.40 -2.68
N ASN A 174 18.75 19.59 -3.25
CA ASN A 174 17.57 20.41 -3.01
C ASN A 174 16.31 19.78 -3.58
N ASP A 175 16.38 19.21 -4.79
CA ASP A 175 15.28 18.49 -5.39
C ASP A 175 14.88 17.27 -4.54
N PHE A 176 15.87 16.49 -4.10
CA PHE A 176 15.66 15.35 -3.21
C PHE A 176 14.94 15.75 -1.92
N LEU A 177 15.45 16.77 -1.23
CA LEU A 177 14.84 17.26 0.02
C LEU A 177 13.41 17.76 -0.21
N SER A 178 13.11 18.34 -1.38
CA SER A 178 11.76 18.81 -1.70
C SER A 178 10.72 17.68 -1.87
N LEU A 179 11.16 16.44 -2.12
CA LEU A 179 10.29 15.27 -2.26
C LEU A 179 9.99 14.61 -0.92
N LEU A 180 10.87 14.77 0.05
CA LEU A 180 10.75 14.17 1.38
C LEU A 180 9.84 15.00 2.29
N THR A 181 9.11 14.30 3.15
CA THR A 181 8.43 14.94 4.27
C THR A 181 9.36 14.84 5.47
N ILE A 182 10.14 15.89 5.73
CA ILE A 182 11.18 15.89 6.75
C ILE A 182 10.59 16.25 8.11
N ASP A 183 11.00 15.53 9.16
CA ASP A 183 10.66 15.88 10.54
C ASP A 183 11.59 17.00 11.06
N HIS A 184 11.01 18.14 11.42
CA HIS A 184 11.71 19.29 12.01
C HIS A 184 11.34 19.51 13.49
N SER A 185 10.80 18.49 14.17
CA SER A 185 10.54 18.52 15.60
C SER A 185 11.81 18.83 16.39
N LYS A 186 11.66 19.51 17.54
CA LYS A 186 12.81 19.88 18.39
C LYS A 186 13.65 18.67 18.82
N GLU A 187 13.00 17.51 18.95
CA GLU A 187 13.61 16.27 19.41
C GLU A 187 14.54 15.65 18.36
N ARG A 188 14.27 15.86 17.07
CA ARG A 188 15.06 15.29 15.96
C ARG A 188 15.77 16.32 15.09
N ALA A 189 15.57 17.62 15.32
CA ALA A 189 16.12 18.68 14.47
C ALA A 189 17.65 18.60 14.30
N GLU A 190 18.39 18.28 15.35
CA GLU A 190 19.86 18.17 15.30
C GLU A 190 20.32 16.92 14.55
N GLU A 191 19.66 15.78 14.79
CA GLU A 191 19.89 14.52 14.06
C GLU A 191 19.65 14.70 12.56
N VAL A 192 18.46 15.20 12.21
CA VAL A 192 18.04 15.45 10.84
C VAL A 192 18.96 16.47 10.15
N LYS A 193 19.39 17.51 10.86
CA LYS A 193 20.34 18.48 10.31
C LYS A 193 21.68 17.83 9.97
N SER A 194 22.23 17.00 10.85
CA SER A 194 23.47 16.25 10.58
C SER A 194 23.32 15.38 9.33
N TYR A 195 22.16 14.75 9.16
CA TYR A 195 21.87 13.95 7.97
C TYR A 195 21.76 14.79 6.71
N ILE A 196 21.04 15.91 6.78
CA ILE A 196 20.92 16.83 5.66
C ILE A 196 22.29 17.33 5.24
N ASP A 197 23.16 17.70 6.18
CA ASP A 197 24.49 18.24 5.89
C ASP A 197 25.40 17.22 5.19
N SER A 198 25.26 15.92 5.47
CA SER A 198 26.03 14.86 4.82
C SER A 198 25.50 14.42 3.45
N ILE A 199 24.31 14.88 3.02
CA ILE A 199 23.77 14.54 1.69
C ILE A 199 24.68 15.12 0.60
N PRO A 200 25.14 14.31 -0.37
CA PRO A 200 25.95 14.77 -1.50
C PRO A 200 25.18 15.76 -2.38
N THR A 201 25.90 16.57 -3.16
CA THR A 201 25.28 17.54 -4.08
C THR A 201 24.36 16.87 -5.12
N LYS A 202 24.65 15.61 -5.45
CA LYS A 202 23.88 14.75 -6.33
C LYS A 202 23.47 13.47 -5.60
N VAL A 203 22.18 13.12 -5.67
CA VAL A 203 21.58 11.96 -5.02
C VAL A 203 21.15 10.97 -6.11
N ASP A 204 21.75 9.79 -6.12
CA ASP A 204 21.32 8.66 -6.95
C ASP A 204 20.31 7.76 -6.20
N PHE A 205 19.84 6.68 -6.84
CA PHE A 205 18.82 5.80 -6.27
C PHE A 205 19.31 5.13 -4.98
N ASN A 206 20.55 4.67 -4.93
CA ASN A 206 21.11 4.01 -3.76
C ASN A 206 21.23 4.98 -2.58
N THR A 207 21.69 6.20 -2.86
CA THR A 207 21.76 7.28 -1.87
C THR A 207 20.36 7.66 -1.38
N PHE A 208 19.38 7.75 -2.29
CA PHE A 208 17.98 7.98 -1.94
C PHE A 208 17.45 6.91 -0.99
N CYS A 209 17.64 5.64 -1.33
CA CYS A 209 17.25 4.50 -0.51
C CYS A 209 17.93 4.53 0.86
N HIS A 210 19.24 4.80 0.93
CA HIS A 210 19.99 4.89 2.17
C HIS A 210 19.41 5.94 3.13
N PHE A 211 19.16 7.16 2.64
CA PHE A 211 18.60 8.22 3.48
C PHE A 211 17.15 7.97 3.90
N VAL A 212 16.34 7.34 3.05
CA VAL A 212 14.95 7.01 3.36
C VAL A 212 14.85 5.82 4.33
N HIS A 213 15.61 4.75 4.09
CA HIS A 213 15.56 3.51 4.87
C HIS A 213 16.39 3.54 6.14
N ASP A 214 17.70 3.71 5.95
CA ASP A 214 18.66 3.44 7.00
C ASP A 214 18.69 4.63 7.97
N TRP A 215 18.61 5.84 7.42
CA TRP A 215 18.71 7.07 8.21
C TRP A 215 17.35 7.68 8.55
N VAL A 216 16.27 7.10 8.05
CA VAL A 216 14.90 7.44 8.45
C VAL A 216 14.64 8.95 8.35
N LEU A 217 15.04 9.54 7.21
CA LEU A 217 15.00 10.98 7.00
C LEU A 217 13.58 11.52 6.83
N GLU A 218 12.63 10.70 6.36
CA GLU A 218 11.21 11.08 6.37
C GLU A 218 10.61 10.99 7.78
N ASP A 219 9.72 11.93 8.10
CA ASP A 219 8.83 11.90 9.25
C ASP A 219 8.11 10.56 9.32
N GLU A 220 8.21 9.91 10.49
CA GLU A 220 7.66 8.58 10.74
C GLU A 220 6.14 8.53 10.53
N ASN A 221 5.43 9.63 10.77
CA ASN A 221 3.98 9.72 10.55
C ASN A 221 3.61 9.91 9.07
N SER A 222 4.59 10.21 8.22
CA SER A 222 4.41 10.60 6.82
C SER A 222 5.38 9.90 5.87
N ALA A 223 6.01 8.80 6.29
CA ALA A 223 7.11 8.14 5.59
C ALA A 223 6.66 7.25 4.44
N VAL A 224 6.11 7.87 3.41
CA VAL A 224 5.53 7.17 2.26
C VAL A 224 6.60 6.51 1.41
N PHE A 225 7.75 7.16 1.17
CA PHE A 225 8.81 6.51 0.39
C PHE A 225 9.41 5.35 1.15
N PHE A 226 9.53 5.45 2.48
CA PHE A 226 9.90 4.29 3.29
C PHE A 226 8.91 3.14 3.08
N SER A 227 7.60 3.39 3.15
CA SER A 227 6.58 2.36 2.90
C SER A 227 6.76 1.70 1.54
N ILE A 228 6.86 2.49 0.47
CA ILE A 228 7.05 2.01 -0.91
C ILE A 228 8.29 1.11 -1.01
N LEU A 229 9.44 1.61 -0.57
CA LEU A 229 10.72 0.98 -0.80
C LEU A 229 11.01 -0.14 0.23
N SER A 230 10.28 -0.18 1.36
CA SER A 230 10.49 -1.17 2.43
C SER A 230 10.03 -2.57 2.05
N HIS A 231 9.26 -2.71 0.98
CA HIS A 231 8.94 -4.00 0.38
C HIS A 231 10.19 -4.77 -0.09
N ILE A 232 11.31 -4.08 -0.31
CA ILE A 232 12.59 -4.64 -0.73
C ILE A 232 13.54 -4.88 0.46
N ASN A 233 13.28 -4.27 1.62
CA ASN A 233 14.14 -4.36 2.82
C ASN A 233 13.30 -4.57 4.10
N VAL A 234 12.92 -5.82 4.32
CA VAL A 234 12.08 -6.28 5.44
C VAL A 234 12.71 -5.98 6.81
N GLU A 235 14.04 -5.99 6.92
CA GLU A 235 14.75 -5.79 8.18
C GLU A 235 14.65 -4.34 8.67
N ALA A 236 14.81 -3.37 7.76
CA ALA A 236 14.58 -1.95 8.06
C ALA A 236 13.12 -1.68 8.47
N ALA A 237 12.14 -2.36 7.85
CA ALA A 237 10.73 -2.24 8.18
C ALA A 237 10.42 -2.72 9.62
N VAL A 238 11.04 -3.83 10.04
CA VAL A 238 10.89 -4.39 11.40
C VAL A 238 11.49 -3.44 12.44
N GLN A 239 12.70 -2.92 12.20
CA GLN A 239 13.36 -2.00 13.13
C GLN A 239 12.55 -0.72 13.37
N ARG A 240 11.98 -0.11 12.32
CA ARG A 240 11.07 1.05 12.49
C ARG A 240 9.80 0.71 13.26
N TYR A 241 9.20 -0.46 13.02
CA TYR A 241 7.99 -0.87 13.72
C TYR A 241 8.24 -1.05 15.23
N ASP A 242 9.36 -1.65 15.60
CA ASP A 242 9.73 -1.85 17.00
C ASP A 242 10.02 -0.52 17.71
N LYS A 243 10.69 0.42 17.02
CA LYS A 243 10.90 1.80 17.51
C LYS A 243 9.57 2.52 17.78
N TYR A 244 8.64 2.48 16.83
CA TYR A 244 7.32 3.12 16.95
C TYR A 244 6.51 2.55 18.13
N LYS A 245 6.55 1.23 18.34
CA LYS A 245 5.90 0.59 19.50
C LYS A 245 6.48 1.06 20.83
N LEU A 246 7.80 1.18 20.91
CA LEU A 246 8.50 1.67 22.10
C LEU A 246 8.10 3.12 22.43
N GLU A 247 7.99 3.97 21.41
CA GLU A 247 7.58 5.37 21.60
C GLU A 247 6.11 5.50 22.01
N GLN A 248 5.21 4.73 21.42
CA GLN A 248 3.81 4.67 21.88
C GLN A 248 3.66 4.17 23.32
N ALA A 249 4.51 3.24 23.76
CA ALA A 249 4.49 2.74 25.12
C ALA A 249 4.91 3.82 26.13
N LYS A 250 5.91 4.65 25.78
CA LYS A 250 6.39 5.77 26.59
C LYS A 250 5.37 6.90 26.72
N GLN A 251 4.51 7.12 25.72
CA GLN A 251 3.45 8.14 25.80
C GLN A 251 2.24 7.72 26.65
N LYS A 252 2.14 6.43 27.01
CA LYS A 252 1.05 5.87 27.84
C LYS A 252 1.46 5.62 29.30
N SER A 253 2.73 5.87 29.64
CA SER A 253 3.28 5.79 31.00
C SER A 253 3.44 7.17 31.59
#